data_AF-A0A7Y9DWP0-F1
#
_entry.id   AF-A0A7Y9DWP0-F1
#
_cell.length_a   1.000
_cell.length_b   1.000
_cell.length_c   1.000
_cell.angle_alpha   90.00
_cell.angle_beta   90.00
_cell.angle_gamma   90.00
#
_symmetry.space_group_name_H-M   'P 1'
#
loop_
_entity.id
_entity.type
_entity.pdbx_description
1 polymer ?
#
loop_
_entity_poly.entity_id
_entity_poly.type
_entity_poly.pdbx_seq_one_letter_code
_entity_poly.pdbx_strand_id
1 'polypeptide(L)'
;MTYCAPRVTPGGPATDLPDAGEGACCWGNVIGGPNHCTCWVPVYDLEQGPLDETLAGWLAAGVEPNTAATMCGGCAYRPGSPEKLGDDRHAADADELERVAGSATDRFFCHAGIRRVVRWRHPSGAEIDGHAASYHPPIRHGAPWRADGQPAELCAGWAARRRALTAGGAR
;
A
#
# COMPACT_ATOMS: atom_id res chain seq x y z
N MET A 1 1.71 5.24 12.02
CA MET A 1 1.72 4.06 11.14
C MET A 1 1.18 4.48 9.77
N THR A 2 2.04 5.09 8.95
CA THR A 2 1.67 5.49 7.60
C THR A 2 1.92 4.32 6.67
N TYR A 3 0.86 3.59 6.32
CA TYR A 3 0.88 2.88 5.05
C TYR A 3 0.80 3.94 3.97
N CYS A 4 1.54 3.80 2.86
CA CYS A 4 1.14 4.41 1.59
C CYS A 4 -0.14 3.72 1.07
N ALA A 5 -1.15 3.55 1.94
CA ALA A 5 -2.51 3.49 1.48
C ALA A 5 -2.73 4.87 0.85
N PRO A 6 -3.27 4.96 -0.38
CA PRO A 6 -3.70 6.25 -0.90
C PRO A 6 -4.49 6.93 0.21
N ARG A 7 -4.09 8.15 0.58
CA ARG A 7 -5.09 9.04 1.16
C ARG A 7 -6.21 9.02 0.14
N VAL A 8 -7.33 8.41 0.51
CA VAL A 8 -8.59 8.78 -0.12
C VAL A 8 -8.83 10.18 0.41
N THR A 9 -8.16 11.17 -0.19
CA THR A 9 -8.54 12.56 -0.05
C THR A 9 -9.95 12.63 -0.63
N PRO A 10 -10.94 13.11 0.14
CA PRO A 10 -12.17 13.58 -0.47
C PRO A 10 -11.76 14.73 -1.39
N GLY A 11 -11.70 14.49 -2.70
CA GLY A 11 -11.47 15.55 -3.70
C GLY A 11 -10.20 15.49 -4.55
N GLY A 12 -9.49 14.35 -4.69
CA GLY A 12 -8.58 14.16 -5.82
C GLY A 12 -9.35 14.06 -7.15
N PRO A 13 -8.79 14.45 -8.32
CA PRO A 13 -9.51 14.44 -9.58
C PRO A 13 -9.96 13.01 -9.88
N ALA A 14 -11.28 12.83 -9.90
CA ALA A 14 -11.91 11.57 -10.20
C ALA A 14 -11.39 11.05 -11.54
N THR A 15 -10.75 9.88 -11.54
CA THR A 15 -10.98 8.96 -12.64
C THR A 15 -12.48 8.73 -12.67
N ASP A 16 -13.18 9.37 -13.60
CA ASP A 16 -14.60 9.13 -13.89
C ASP A 16 -14.76 7.63 -14.14
N LEU A 17 -15.17 6.90 -13.10
CA LEU A 17 -15.55 5.51 -13.25
C LEU A 17 -16.87 5.54 -14.03
N PRO A 18 -16.99 4.77 -15.13
CA PRO A 18 -18.18 4.80 -15.96
C PRO A 18 -19.38 4.47 -15.09
N ASP A 19 -20.39 5.34 -15.17
CA ASP A 19 -21.70 5.10 -14.58
C ASP A 19 -22.16 3.73 -15.09
N ALA A 20 -22.48 2.80 -14.18
CA ALA A 20 -22.63 1.38 -14.50
C ALA A 20 -23.95 1.05 -15.25
N GLY A 21 -24.41 1.99 -16.10
CA GLY A 21 -25.65 1.93 -16.85
C GLY A 21 -26.88 2.25 -15.99
N GLU A 22 -27.97 2.63 -16.68
CA GLU A 22 -29.29 2.77 -16.05
C GLU A 22 -29.66 1.46 -15.32
N GLY A 23 -29.72 1.52 -13.98
CA GLY A 23 -30.02 0.37 -13.12
C GLY A 23 -28.95 0.03 -12.06
N ALA A 24 -27.78 0.68 -12.08
CA ALA A 24 -26.68 0.43 -11.13
C ALA A 24 -26.76 1.19 -9.78
N CYS A 25 -27.98 1.46 -9.30
CA CYS A 25 -28.20 2.21 -8.07
C CYS A 25 -28.01 1.34 -6.82
N CYS A 26 -26.76 1.18 -6.38
CA CYS A 26 -26.55 1.06 -4.94
C CYS A 26 -26.65 2.47 -4.31
N TRP A 27 -27.30 2.56 -3.16
CA TRP A 27 -27.47 3.82 -2.40
C TRP A 27 -26.13 4.54 -2.13
N GLY A 28 -25.04 3.78 -2.02
CA GLY A 28 -23.68 4.32 -1.90
C GLY A 28 -23.23 5.15 -3.10
N ASN A 29 -23.47 4.69 -4.33
CA ASN A 29 -23.17 5.47 -5.53
C ASN A 29 -24.05 6.73 -5.63
N VAL A 30 -25.34 6.59 -5.32
CA VAL A 30 -26.29 7.71 -5.36
C VAL A 30 -25.93 8.82 -4.38
N ILE A 31 -25.44 8.48 -3.18
CA ILE A 31 -25.09 9.46 -2.14
C ILE A 31 -23.63 9.95 -2.23
N GLY A 32 -22.70 9.05 -2.58
CA GLY A 32 -21.26 9.32 -2.50
C GLY A 32 -20.52 9.26 -3.82
N GLY A 33 -21.19 8.98 -4.93
CA GLY A 33 -20.56 8.75 -6.24
C GLY A 33 -19.89 7.36 -6.35
N PRO A 34 -19.26 7.06 -7.49
CA PRO A 34 -18.90 5.69 -7.86
C PRO A 34 -17.88 5.03 -6.94
N ASN A 35 -17.07 5.82 -6.22
CA ASN A 35 -16.12 5.34 -5.20
C ASN A 35 -16.79 4.76 -3.94
N HIS A 36 -18.09 5.00 -3.77
CA HIS A 36 -18.89 4.52 -2.65
C HIS A 36 -19.75 3.31 -3.00
N CYS A 37 -19.59 2.76 -4.22
CA CYS A 37 -20.26 1.53 -4.60
C CYS A 37 -19.59 0.33 -3.90
N THR A 38 -20.31 -0.29 -2.97
CA THR A 38 -19.85 -1.48 -2.23
C THR A 38 -19.98 -2.77 -3.03
N CYS A 39 -20.56 -2.72 -4.23
CA CYS A 39 -20.72 -3.88 -5.09
C CYS A 39 -19.43 -4.24 -5.85
N TRP A 40 -18.46 -3.32 -5.95
CA TRP A 40 -17.18 -3.61 -6.59
C TRP A 40 -16.37 -4.61 -5.77
N VAL A 41 -16.01 -5.73 -6.41
CA VAL A 41 -15.13 -6.74 -5.83
C VAL A 41 -13.74 -6.58 -6.45
N PRO A 42 -12.67 -6.54 -5.63
CA PRO A 42 -11.32 -6.45 -6.15
C PRO A 42 -10.90 -7.78 -6.80
N VAL A 43 -10.22 -7.66 -7.93
CA VAL A 43 -9.45 -8.73 -8.57
C VAL A 43 -7.98 -8.45 -8.29
N TYR A 44 -7.31 -9.40 -7.65
CA TYR A 44 -5.92 -9.26 -7.22
C TYR A 44 -4.95 -9.86 -8.26
N ASP A 45 -3.71 -9.36 -8.29
CA ASP A 45 -2.63 -10.03 -9.04
C ASP A 45 -2.13 -11.31 -8.37
N LEU A 46 -2.27 -11.39 -7.04
CA LEU A 46 -1.85 -12.51 -6.23
C LEU A 46 -2.98 -12.98 -5.32
N GLU A 47 -3.18 -14.29 -5.25
CA GLU A 47 -4.05 -14.93 -4.26
C GLU A 47 -3.40 -14.92 -2.88
N GLN A 48 -4.20 -14.63 -1.84
CA GLN A 48 -3.71 -14.61 -0.47
C GLN A 48 -3.73 -16.01 0.13
N GLY A 49 -2.55 -16.56 0.39
CA GLY A 49 -2.36 -17.77 1.19
C GLY A 49 -2.62 -17.55 2.68
N PRO A 50 -2.73 -18.65 3.46
CA PRO A 50 -2.88 -18.57 4.91
C PRO A 50 -1.67 -17.89 5.54
N LEU A 51 -1.90 -17.07 6.57
CA LEU A 51 -0.82 -16.41 7.30
C LEU A 51 -0.05 -17.44 8.14
N ASP A 52 1.26 -17.30 8.20
CA ASP A 52 2.10 -18.09 9.10
C ASP A 52 1.87 -17.65 10.55
N GLU A 53 1.11 -18.46 11.29
CA GLU A 53 0.77 -18.19 12.69
C GLU A 53 1.99 -18.15 13.62
N THR A 54 3.06 -18.87 13.29
CA THR A 54 4.31 -18.83 14.08
C THR A 54 4.95 -17.46 13.98
N LEU A 55 5.06 -16.93 12.75
CA LEU A 55 5.61 -15.60 12.50
C LEU A 55 4.70 -14.49 13.04
N ALA A 56 3.38 -14.71 13.04
CA ALA A 56 2.44 -13.78 13.65
C ALA A 56 2.68 -13.70 15.16
N GLY A 57 2.92 -14.84 15.82
CA GLY A 57 3.31 -14.90 17.23
C GLY A 57 4.61 -14.15 17.52
N TRP A 58 5.61 -14.25 16.64
CA TRP A 58 6.86 -13.50 16.79
C TRP A 58 6.66 -11.98 16.67
N LEU A 59 5.85 -11.54 15.72
CA LEU A 59 5.49 -10.11 15.59
C LEU A 59 4.73 -9.60 16.82
N ALA A 60 3.80 -10.39 17.34
CA ALA A 60 3.08 -10.06 18.58
C ALA A 60 4.02 -9.92 19.79
N ALA A 61 5.11 -10.69 19.81
CA ALA A 61 6.17 -10.58 20.81
C ALA A 61 7.17 -9.44 20.54
N GLY A 62 6.98 -8.65 19.48
CA GLY A 62 7.83 -7.52 19.13
C GLY A 62 9.07 -7.86 18.30
N VAL A 63 9.15 -9.07 17.73
CA VAL A 63 10.21 -9.43 16.77
C VAL A 63 9.94 -8.72 15.46
N GLU A 64 10.87 -7.87 15.03
CA GLU A 64 10.76 -7.14 13.77
C GLU A 64 10.98 -8.06 12.55
N PRO A 65 10.28 -7.84 11.43
CA PRO A 65 10.57 -8.53 10.18
C PRO A 65 11.99 -8.25 9.67
N ASN A 66 12.50 -9.18 8.85
CA ASN A 66 13.77 -8.98 8.16
C ASN A 66 13.72 -7.73 7.28
N THR A 67 14.88 -7.12 7.04
CA THR A 67 15.01 -6.09 5.99
C THR A 67 15.28 -6.77 4.66
N ALA A 68 14.55 -6.36 3.62
CA ALA A 68 14.75 -6.87 2.27
C ALA A 68 16.21 -6.68 1.85
N ALA A 69 16.80 -7.69 1.20
CA ALA A 69 18.21 -7.66 0.80
C ALA A 69 18.50 -6.55 -0.22
N THR A 70 17.52 -6.20 -1.07
CA THR A 70 17.66 -5.17 -2.09
C THR A 70 16.38 -4.32 -2.19
N MET A 71 16.50 -3.13 -2.80
CA MET A 71 15.34 -2.34 -3.17
C MET A 71 14.54 -3.06 -4.26
N CYS A 72 13.25 -3.29 -4.05
CA CYS A 72 12.34 -3.79 -5.09
C CYS A 72 12.23 -2.82 -6.28
N GLY A 73 11.66 -3.27 -7.40
CA GLY A 73 11.52 -2.47 -8.63
C GLY A 73 10.75 -1.16 -8.42
N GLY A 74 9.65 -1.20 -7.66
CA GLY A 74 8.84 -0.03 -7.32
C GLY A 74 9.20 0.62 -5.98
N CYS A 75 10.47 0.56 -5.55
CA CYS A 75 10.87 1.10 -4.26
C CYS A 75 10.81 2.63 -4.24
N ALA A 76 9.97 3.20 -3.36
CA ALA A 76 9.83 4.64 -3.16
C ALA A 76 11.14 5.37 -2.79
N TYR A 77 12.14 4.66 -2.26
CA TYR A 77 13.42 5.25 -1.87
C TYR A 77 14.46 5.27 -3.00
N ARG A 78 14.18 4.64 -4.15
CA ARG A 78 15.08 4.69 -5.31
C ARG A 78 15.23 6.14 -5.82
N PRO A 79 16.41 6.52 -6.34
CA PRO A 79 16.56 7.78 -7.07
C PRO A 79 15.57 7.83 -8.24
N GLY A 80 14.83 8.94 -8.38
CA GLY A 80 13.85 9.13 -9.45
C GLY A 80 12.55 8.34 -9.30
N SER A 81 12.25 7.79 -8.11
CA SER A 81 10.93 7.21 -7.83
C SER A 81 9.82 8.27 -8.00
N PRO A 82 8.62 7.89 -8.46
CA PRO A 82 7.48 8.82 -8.57
C PRO A 82 7.19 9.56 -7.26
N GLU A 83 7.30 8.88 -6.11
CA GLU A 83 7.10 9.48 -4.78
C GLU A 83 8.10 10.60 -4.51
N LYS A 84 9.37 10.44 -4.91
CA LYS A 84 10.38 11.50 -4.74
C LYS A 84 10.23 12.64 -5.73
N LEU A 85 9.55 12.42 -6.85
CA LEU A 85 9.27 13.43 -7.86
C LEU A 85 7.97 14.18 -7.59
N GLY A 86 7.23 13.83 -6.54
CA GLY A 86 5.96 14.47 -6.20
C GLY A 86 4.82 14.10 -7.15
N ASP A 87 4.80 12.87 -7.66
CA ASP A 87 3.67 12.37 -8.44
C ASP A 87 2.43 12.21 -7.56
N ASP A 88 1.44 13.10 -7.74
CA ASP A 88 0.18 13.15 -6.99
C ASP A 88 -0.63 11.83 -7.01
N ARG A 89 -0.31 10.90 -7.91
CA ARG A 89 -0.92 9.57 -7.95
C ARG A 89 -0.40 8.65 -6.84
N HIS A 90 0.67 9.03 -6.16
CA HIS A 90 1.26 8.26 -5.07
C HIS A 90 0.96 8.91 -3.72
N ALA A 91 0.84 8.07 -2.68
CA ALA A 91 0.36 8.51 -1.38
C ALA A 91 1.39 9.32 -0.57
N ALA A 92 2.68 9.26 -0.94
CA ALA A 92 3.77 9.90 -0.23
C ALA A 92 4.61 10.73 -1.19
N ASP A 93 5.05 11.90 -0.72
CA ASP A 93 6.02 12.76 -1.38
C ASP A 93 7.42 12.61 -0.75
N ALA A 94 8.40 13.35 -1.27
CA ALA A 94 9.77 13.32 -0.78
C ALA A 94 9.87 13.67 0.72
N ASP A 95 9.11 14.67 1.19
CA ASP A 95 9.17 15.14 2.57
C ASP A 95 8.58 14.12 3.54
N GLU A 96 7.49 13.46 3.17
CA GLU A 96 6.91 12.37 3.94
C GLU A 96 7.87 11.18 4.04
N LEU A 97 8.55 10.81 2.94
CA LEU A 97 9.55 9.74 2.98
C LEU A 97 10.70 10.09 3.94
N GLU A 98 11.19 11.33 3.94
CA GLU A 98 12.23 11.77 4.88
C GLU A 98 11.75 11.76 6.33
N ARG A 99 10.52 12.21 6.59
CA ARG A 99 9.88 12.14 7.91
C ARG A 99 9.78 10.70 8.41
N VAL A 100 9.32 9.77 7.57
CA VAL A 100 9.18 8.34 7.92
C VAL A 100 10.54 7.68 8.15
N ALA A 101 11.56 8.07 7.38
CA ALA A 101 12.92 7.57 7.60
C ALA A 101 13.54 8.09 8.92
N GLY A 102 13.26 9.33 9.30
CA GLY A 102 13.76 9.95 10.53
C GLY A 102 12.99 9.57 11.80
N SER A 103 11.75 9.09 11.67
CA SER A 103 10.89 8.71 12.80
C SER A 103 11.43 7.49 13.55
N ALA A 104 11.54 7.56 14.88
CA ALA A 104 12.01 6.43 15.69
C ALA A 104 11.07 5.20 15.62
N THR A 105 9.77 5.45 15.47
CA THR A 105 8.72 4.43 15.59
C THR A 105 8.13 4.01 14.26
N ASP A 106 8.14 4.87 13.23
CA ASP A 106 7.61 4.47 11.94
C ASP A 106 8.49 3.40 11.27
N ARG A 107 7.85 2.60 10.44
CA ARG A 107 8.43 1.53 9.63
C ARG A 107 7.95 1.70 8.20
N PHE A 108 8.78 1.31 7.24
CA PHE A 108 8.41 1.28 5.84
C PHE A 108 8.62 -0.14 5.32
N PHE A 109 7.52 -0.79 4.91
CA PHE A 109 7.55 -2.17 4.45
C PHE A 109 7.78 -2.26 2.93
N CYS A 110 8.48 -3.31 2.51
CA CYS A 110 8.64 -3.67 1.12
C CYS A 110 7.32 -4.22 0.58
N HIS A 111 6.86 -3.70 -0.55
CA HIS A 111 5.67 -4.22 -1.23
C HIS A 111 5.91 -5.49 -2.07
N ALA A 112 7.14 -6.03 -2.10
CA ALA A 112 7.43 -7.24 -2.84
C ALA A 112 6.63 -8.43 -2.27
N GLY A 113 5.90 -9.13 -3.14
CA GLY A 113 5.02 -10.23 -2.74
C GLY A 113 3.73 -9.79 -2.05
N ILE A 114 3.43 -8.49 -1.97
CA ILE A 114 2.14 -7.98 -1.49
C ILE A 114 1.15 -7.99 -2.65
N ARG A 115 -0.04 -8.57 -2.43
CA ARG A 115 -1.12 -8.51 -3.42
C ARG A 115 -1.59 -7.07 -3.64
N ARG A 116 -1.91 -6.73 -4.89
CA ARG A 116 -2.54 -5.46 -5.26
C ARG A 116 -3.79 -5.69 -6.09
N VAL A 117 -4.71 -4.75 -6.02
CA VAL A 117 -5.88 -4.75 -6.91
C VAL A 117 -5.41 -4.37 -8.31
N VAL A 118 -5.59 -5.27 -9.27
CA VAL A 118 -5.33 -4.99 -10.69
C VAL A 118 -6.57 -4.56 -11.44
N ARG A 119 -7.75 -4.88 -10.90
CA ARG A 119 -9.04 -4.54 -11.48
C ARG A 119 -10.13 -4.62 -10.42
N TRP A 120 -11.22 -3.88 -10.61
CA TRP A 120 -12.46 -4.07 -9.86
C TRP A 120 -13.54 -4.61 -10.78
N ARG A 121 -14.33 -5.57 -10.29
CA ARG A 121 -15.43 -6.20 -11.02
C ARG A 121 -16.75 -5.92 -10.30
N HIS A 122 -17.75 -5.48 -11.07
CA HIS A 122 -19.12 -5.31 -10.60
C HIS A 122 -19.96 -6.55 -10.94
N PRO A 123 -21.01 -6.90 -10.15
CA PRO A 123 -21.91 -8.01 -10.46
C PRO A 123 -22.63 -7.91 -11.82
N SER A 124 -22.74 -6.71 -12.39
CA SER A 124 -23.27 -6.51 -13.75
C SER A 124 -22.31 -6.97 -14.86
N GLY A 125 -21.06 -7.32 -14.53
CA GLY A 125 -20.00 -7.64 -15.48
C GLY A 125 -19.12 -6.45 -15.87
N ALA A 126 -19.40 -5.23 -15.38
CA ALA A 126 -18.53 -4.08 -15.59
C ALA A 126 -17.17 -4.27 -14.89
N GLU A 127 -16.11 -3.77 -15.53
CA GLU A 127 -14.72 -3.88 -15.07
C GLU A 127 -14.01 -2.53 -15.19
N ILE A 128 -13.22 -2.17 -14.18
CA ILE A 128 -12.38 -0.96 -14.16
C ILE A 128 -10.98 -1.32 -13.67
N ASP A 129 -9.95 -0.67 -14.23
CA ASP A 129 -8.57 -0.95 -13.84
C ASP A 129 -8.27 -0.52 -12.40
N GLY A 130 -7.44 -1.32 -11.72
CA GLY A 130 -6.92 -0.98 -10.40
C GLY A 130 -5.77 0.02 -10.50
N HIS A 131 -5.64 0.87 -9.47
CA HIS A 131 -4.51 1.79 -9.39
C HIS A 131 -3.19 1.04 -9.16
N ALA A 132 -2.10 1.46 -9.81
CA ALA A 132 -0.81 0.77 -9.72
C ALA A 132 -0.26 0.65 -8.29
N ALA A 133 -0.63 1.59 -7.41
CA ALA A 133 -0.29 1.61 -5.99
C ALA A 133 -1.36 1.01 -5.05
N SER A 134 -2.39 0.33 -5.57
CA SER A 134 -3.51 -0.24 -4.78
C SER A 134 -3.13 -1.57 -4.09
N TYR A 135 -2.11 -1.53 -3.24
CA TYR A 135 -1.69 -2.68 -2.42
C TYR A 135 -2.69 -2.95 -1.29
N HIS A 136 -3.20 -4.17 -1.21
CA HIS A 136 -4.28 -4.56 -0.30
C HIS A 136 -3.89 -5.78 0.58
N PRO A 137 -2.76 -5.74 1.30
CA PRO A 137 -2.39 -6.84 2.19
C PRO A 137 -3.33 -6.95 3.39
N PRO A 138 -3.49 -8.16 3.95
CA PRO A 138 -3.89 -8.29 5.34
C PRO A 138 -2.89 -7.56 6.25
N ILE A 139 -3.40 -6.81 7.23
CA ILE A 139 -2.57 -6.18 8.27
C ILE A 139 -2.78 -6.95 9.57
N ARG A 140 -1.70 -7.43 10.18
CA ARG A 140 -1.74 -8.11 11.49
C ARG A 140 -0.52 -7.75 12.31
N HIS A 141 -0.74 -7.42 13.58
CA HIS A 141 0.29 -6.91 14.50
C HIS A 141 1.08 -5.71 13.95
N GLY A 142 0.42 -4.84 13.18
CA GLY A 142 1.07 -3.67 12.60
C GLY A 142 2.00 -3.96 11.41
N ALA A 143 2.04 -5.18 10.90
CA ALA A 143 2.78 -5.52 9.69
C ALA A 143 1.82 -5.94 8.56
N PRO A 144 2.06 -5.50 7.31
CA PRO A 144 1.40 -6.08 6.15
C PRO A 144 1.94 -7.49 5.87
N TRP A 145 1.09 -8.33 5.30
CA TRP A 145 1.43 -9.70 4.95
C TRP A 145 1.46 -9.91 3.44
N ARG A 146 2.47 -10.67 3.02
CA ARG A 146 2.63 -11.12 1.64
C ARG A 146 1.62 -12.18 1.29
N ALA A 147 1.39 -12.34 -0.01
CA ALA A 147 0.50 -13.34 -0.58
C ALA A 147 0.89 -14.77 -0.20
N ASP A 148 2.18 -15.03 0.05
CA ASP A 148 2.69 -16.34 0.48
C ASP A 148 2.52 -16.61 1.98
N GLY A 149 1.86 -15.72 2.71
CA GLY A 149 1.59 -15.90 4.13
C GLY A 149 2.72 -15.50 5.05
N GLN A 150 3.81 -14.89 4.55
CA GLN A 150 4.88 -14.33 5.36
C GLN A 150 4.65 -12.84 5.64
N PRO A 151 5.16 -12.26 6.75
CA PRO A 151 5.11 -10.82 6.94
C PRO A 151 5.99 -10.11 5.90
N ALA A 152 5.61 -8.90 5.53
CA ALA A 152 6.42 -8.09 4.65
C ALA A 152 7.76 -7.74 5.31
N GLU A 153 8.81 -7.74 4.51
CA GLU A 153 10.11 -7.29 4.94
C GLU A 153 10.13 -5.76 5.10
N LEU A 154 11.03 -5.24 5.93
CA LEU A 154 11.36 -3.82 5.95
C LEU A 154 12.04 -3.43 4.64
N CYS A 155 11.71 -2.24 4.11
CA CYS A 155 12.25 -1.75 2.85
C CYS A 155 13.74 -1.43 2.96
N ALA A 156 14.54 -2.00 2.05
CA ALA A 156 15.99 -1.81 1.99
C ALA A 156 16.37 -0.32 1.87
N GLY A 157 15.67 0.43 1.02
CA GLY A 157 15.95 1.84 0.77
C GLY A 157 15.61 2.74 1.98
N TRP A 158 14.48 2.48 2.64
CA TRP A 158 14.13 3.14 3.90
C TRP A 158 15.16 2.83 4.98
N ALA A 159 15.52 1.55 5.16
CA ALA A 159 16.47 1.13 6.18
C ALA A 159 17.85 1.77 5.95
N ALA A 160 18.29 1.87 4.68
CA ALA A 160 19.51 2.58 4.33
C ALA A 160 19.43 4.08 4.65
N ARG A 161 18.32 4.75 4.29
CA ARG A 161 18.13 6.18 4.59
C ARG A 161 18.09 6.45 6.08
N ARG A 162 17.35 5.64 6.85
CA ARG A 162 17.29 5.72 8.32
C ARG A 162 18.68 5.62 8.94
N ARG A 163 19.48 4.61 8.56
CA ARG A 163 20.86 4.46 9.05
C ARG A 163 21.71 5.70 8.76
N ALA A 164 21.58 6.28 7.57
CA ALA A 164 22.30 7.50 7.20
C ALA A 164 21.90 8.70 8.08
N LEU A 165 20.60 8.87 8.35
CA LEU A 165 20.09 9.93 9.23
C LEU A 165 20.57 9.75 10.68
N THR A 166 20.51 8.53 11.21
CA THR A 166 20.99 8.23 12.56
C THR A 166 22.49 8.46 12.70
N ALA A 167 23.30 8.07 11.70
CA ALA A 167 24.74 8.32 11.71
C ALA A 167 25.09 9.82 11.54
N GLY A 168 24.26 10.57 10.82
CA GLY A 168 24.43 12.01 10.60
C GLY A 168 24.05 12.88 11.81
N GLY A 169 23.12 12.44 12.65
CA GLY A 169 22.66 13.15 13.85
C GLY A 169 23.52 12.95 15.10
N ALA A 170 24.58 12.15 15.02
CA ALA A 170 25.52 11.88 16.13
C ALA A 170 26.73 12.85 16.15
N ARG A 171 26.61 14.04 15.56
CA ARG A 171 27.65 15.09 15.57
C ARG A 171 27.22 16.28 16.40
#